data_AF-A0A7X7Z3H7-F1
#
_entry.id   AF-A0A7X7Z3H7-F1
#
_cell.length_a   1.000
_cell.length_b   1.000
_cell.length_c   1.000
_cell.angle_alpha   90.00
_cell.angle_beta   90.00
_cell.angle_gamma   90.00
#
_symmetry.space_group_name_H-M   'P 1'
#
loop_
_entity.id
_entity.type
_entity.pdbx_description
1 polymer ?
#
loop_
_entity_poly.entity_id
_entity_poly.type
_entity_poly.pdbx_seq_one_letter_code
_entity_poly.pdbx_strand_id
1 'polypeptide(L)'
;MKIQKPVFLCWLLLAGVLLFACAEDDHSAGDDDAAGDDDDNDNDDNNDDNNDDNNDDTAASAQIELPPYPFWPNDAFVVDEDQLTDLATAYCAAHPDDADARSFFMGEMPLSAFDLVYAPPAEAADPRVLMGDLYLSGYFGGLWLRDLLAFARRSATTEDFSRLKPIFELLAAYTAAQEELSAGGTAEEILTQARRHVPLLIFIYGYNLGYLEQIIAHPPAGVPSPTDVLVCGGDVWLDCDSPGLDWPFLSRYDAAIDKLLAPPDERWEEMTKLDGRAAFFAAQGRLVWNIIDISQLSADDYLLLVDLSLNFLLASKAAALGHMTAWADVVPAEGRDSLLVDAGMIVWAGSYFMGLASPAPAGTFPALICPDQ
;
A
#
# COMPACT_ATOMS: atom_id res chain seq x y z
N MET A 1 9.78 -24.00 -19.06
CA MET A 1 9.40 -22.90 -18.16
C MET A 1 9.90 -21.59 -18.76
N LYS A 2 9.04 -20.82 -19.43
CA LYS A 2 9.37 -19.46 -19.91
C LYS A 2 8.47 -18.52 -19.13
N ILE A 3 9.01 -17.97 -18.04
CA ILE A 3 8.40 -16.79 -17.41
C ILE A 3 8.36 -15.71 -18.50
N GLN A 4 7.22 -15.05 -18.70
CA GLN A 4 7.17 -13.89 -19.59
C GLN A 4 8.17 -12.87 -19.03
N LYS A 5 9.27 -12.67 -19.77
CA LYS A 5 10.40 -11.79 -19.43
C LYS A 5 10.01 -10.40 -18.87
N PRO A 6 8.92 -9.74 -19.28
CA PRO A 6 8.64 -8.39 -18.78
C PRO A 6 8.04 -8.32 -17.37
N VAL A 7 7.19 -9.26 -16.95
CA VAL A 7 6.71 -9.31 -15.54
C VAL A 7 7.89 -9.53 -14.60
N PHE A 8 8.81 -10.42 -15.00
CA PHE A 8 10.06 -10.66 -14.29
C PHE A 8 10.99 -9.43 -14.23
N LEU A 9 10.88 -8.50 -15.19
CA LEU A 9 11.68 -7.27 -15.22
C LEU A 9 11.14 -6.21 -14.25
N CYS A 10 9.81 -6.09 -14.14
CA CYS A 10 9.16 -5.24 -13.13
C CYS A 10 9.45 -5.76 -11.71
N TRP A 11 9.40 -7.10 -11.54
CA TRP A 11 9.83 -7.78 -10.32
C TRP A 11 11.31 -7.60 -10.00
N LEU A 12 12.21 -7.67 -10.99
CA LEU A 12 13.64 -7.41 -10.78
C LEU A 12 13.94 -5.95 -10.44
N LEU A 13 13.09 -5.01 -10.90
CA LEU A 13 13.19 -3.61 -10.53
C LEU A 13 12.71 -3.42 -9.08
N LEU A 14 11.53 -3.92 -8.71
CA LEU A 14 11.03 -3.82 -7.33
C LEU A 14 11.95 -4.57 -6.32
N ALA A 15 12.36 -5.81 -6.64
CA ALA A 15 13.29 -6.57 -5.82
C ALA A 15 14.71 -5.98 -5.84
N GLY A 16 15.15 -5.43 -6.97
CA GLY A 16 16.42 -4.72 -7.07
C GLY A 16 16.43 -3.43 -6.26
N VAL A 17 15.30 -2.75 -6.12
CA VAL A 17 15.15 -1.56 -5.28
C VAL A 17 15.01 -1.91 -3.80
N LEU A 18 14.21 -2.91 -3.44
CA LEU A 18 14.12 -3.40 -2.05
C LEU A 18 15.48 -3.90 -1.55
N LEU A 19 16.27 -4.56 -2.41
CA LEU A 19 17.65 -4.95 -2.09
C LEU A 19 18.59 -3.75 -1.99
N PHE A 20 18.38 -2.67 -2.75
CA PHE A 20 19.19 -1.45 -2.64
C PHE A 20 18.91 -0.69 -1.34
N ALA A 21 17.66 -0.71 -0.86
CA ALA A 21 17.26 -0.11 0.42
C ALA A 21 17.81 -0.89 1.63
N CYS A 22 17.96 -2.21 1.54
CA CYS A 22 18.43 -3.05 2.65
C CYS A 22 19.96 -3.31 2.67
N ALA A 23 20.72 -2.97 1.61
CA ALA A 23 22.10 -3.43 1.45
C ALA A 23 23.21 -2.46 1.93
N GLU A 24 22.88 -1.31 2.54
CA GLU A 24 23.90 -0.31 2.95
C GLU A 24 24.08 -0.11 4.47
N ASP A 25 23.36 -0.85 5.32
CA ASP A 25 23.58 -0.81 6.78
C ASP A 25 24.58 -1.91 7.22
N ASP A 26 25.86 -1.65 6.96
CA ASP A 26 26.96 -2.47 7.50
C ASP A 26 27.90 -1.57 8.31
N HIS A 27 27.41 -1.00 9.42
CA HIS A 27 28.20 -0.28 10.43
C HIS A 27 27.93 -0.80 11.85
N SER A 28 28.74 -1.79 12.24
CA SER A 28 29.40 -1.93 13.56
C SER A 28 28.60 -1.55 14.81
N ALA A 29 27.79 -2.48 15.32
CA ALA A 29 27.39 -2.47 16.73
C ALA A 29 28.56 -2.97 17.60
N GLY A 30 28.97 -2.15 18.57
CA GLY A 30 29.95 -2.50 19.59
C GLY A 30 29.31 -3.32 20.70
N ASP A 31 30.00 -4.38 21.11
CA ASP A 31 29.75 -5.15 22.32
C ASP A 31 29.87 -4.25 23.56
N ASP A 32 28.90 -4.32 24.48
CA ASP A 32 29.14 -4.07 25.90
C ASP A 32 28.27 -5.03 26.74
N ASP A 33 28.97 -5.96 27.39
CA ASP A 33 28.48 -6.85 28.43
C ASP A 33 28.11 -6.08 29.71
N ALA A 34 26.97 -6.40 30.33
CA ALA A 34 26.84 -6.35 31.79
C ALA A 34 25.73 -7.28 32.31
N ALA A 35 26.15 -8.20 33.16
CA ALA A 35 25.34 -9.13 33.95
C ALA A 35 24.66 -8.45 35.16
N GLY A 36 23.59 -9.07 35.68
CA GLY A 36 23.13 -8.84 37.06
C GLY A 36 21.77 -9.44 37.42
N ASP A 37 21.85 -10.59 38.10
CA ASP A 37 21.04 -11.13 39.22
C ASP A 37 19.48 -11.17 39.21
N ASP A 38 19.01 -12.42 39.29
CA ASP A 38 17.99 -13.03 40.16
C ASP A 38 17.07 -12.13 41.02
N ASP A 39 15.77 -12.42 40.99
CA ASP A 39 14.99 -12.73 42.21
C ASP A 39 13.66 -13.45 41.89
N ASP A 40 13.42 -14.51 42.65
CA ASP A 40 12.19 -15.31 42.73
C ASP A 40 10.96 -14.47 43.13
N ASN A 41 9.78 -14.81 42.60
CA ASN A 41 8.63 -14.99 43.49
C ASN A 41 7.47 -15.78 42.86
N ASP A 42 7.04 -16.76 43.65
CA ASP A 42 5.85 -17.58 43.50
C ASP A 42 4.53 -16.78 43.60
N ASN A 43 3.48 -17.42 43.06
CA ASN A 43 2.17 -17.66 43.67
C ASN A 43 0.89 -17.13 42.97
N ASP A 44 0.01 -18.11 42.82
CA ASP A 44 -1.45 -18.13 43.01
C ASP A 44 -2.38 -17.60 41.91
N ASP A 45 -2.99 -18.58 41.22
CA ASP A 45 -4.43 -18.85 41.23
C ASP A 45 -5.36 -17.66 41.57
N ASN A 46 -6.18 -17.24 40.60
CA ASN A 46 -7.63 -17.40 40.77
C ASN A 46 -8.40 -17.24 39.47
N ASN A 47 -9.09 -18.33 39.18
CA ASN A 47 -10.28 -18.46 38.37
C ASN A 47 -11.40 -17.60 38.97
N ASP A 48 -12.05 -16.75 38.18
CA ASP A 48 -13.42 -16.29 38.47
C ASP A 48 -14.17 -16.05 37.15
N ASP A 49 -14.98 -17.05 36.84
CA ASP A 49 -16.11 -16.99 35.93
C ASP A 49 -17.06 -15.86 36.35
N ASN A 50 -17.31 -14.90 35.47
CA ASN A 50 -18.57 -14.14 35.51
C ASN A 50 -19.15 -14.01 34.10
N ASN A 51 -20.08 -14.92 33.90
CA ASN A 51 -21.08 -15.00 32.85
C ASN A 51 -22.10 -13.87 33.09
N ASP A 52 -21.97 -12.76 32.36
CA ASP A 52 -23.02 -11.74 32.26
C ASP A 52 -23.65 -11.82 30.87
N ASP A 53 -24.83 -12.45 30.85
CA ASP A 53 -25.83 -12.40 29.79
C ASP A 53 -26.24 -10.93 29.56
N ASN A 54 -25.54 -10.23 28.68
CA ASN A 54 -26.05 -8.99 28.10
C ASN A 54 -26.72 -9.29 26.77
N ASN A 55 -28.02 -9.04 26.78
CA ASN A 55 -28.91 -8.91 25.64
C ASN A 55 -28.31 -7.89 24.66
N ASP A 56 -27.52 -8.39 23.72
CA ASP A 56 -26.85 -7.61 22.70
C ASP A 56 -27.82 -7.43 21.54
N ASP A 57 -28.52 -6.29 21.52
CA ASP A 57 -28.93 -5.67 20.25
C ASP A 57 -27.63 -5.22 19.55
N THR A 58 -26.75 -6.15 19.18
CA THR A 58 -25.60 -5.84 18.35
C THR A 58 -26.18 -5.33 17.05
N ALA A 59 -25.91 -4.07 16.73
CA ALA A 59 -26.19 -3.56 15.40
C ALA A 59 -25.62 -4.57 14.40
N ALA A 60 -26.43 -5.01 13.44
CA ALA A 60 -26.02 -6.06 12.52
C ALA A 60 -24.72 -5.61 11.81
N SER A 61 -23.66 -6.40 11.96
CA SER A 61 -22.35 -6.13 11.36
C SER A 61 -22.23 -6.77 9.98
N ALA A 62 -21.34 -6.24 9.15
CA ALA A 62 -20.92 -6.91 7.94
C ALA A 62 -20.20 -8.23 8.27
N GLN A 63 -20.22 -9.18 7.32
CA GLN A 63 -19.44 -10.41 7.42
C GLN A 63 -18.42 -10.47 6.29
N ILE A 64 -17.22 -10.92 6.62
CA ILE A 64 -16.12 -11.06 5.68
C ILE A 64 -15.63 -12.50 5.72
N GLU A 65 -15.51 -13.10 4.54
CA GLU A 65 -14.89 -14.41 4.40
C GLU A 65 -13.59 -14.26 3.63
N LEU A 66 -12.46 -14.41 4.33
CA LEU A 66 -11.14 -14.40 3.71
C LEU A 66 -10.79 -15.81 3.21
N PRO A 67 -10.54 -16.02 1.91
CA PRO A 67 -10.00 -17.27 1.42
C PRO A 67 -8.53 -17.43 1.87
N PRO A 68 -7.91 -18.62 1.76
CA PRO A 68 -6.51 -18.80 2.12
C PRO A 68 -5.57 -17.81 1.40
N TYR A 69 -4.72 -17.15 2.19
CA TYR A 69 -3.71 -16.22 1.71
C TYR A 69 -2.33 -16.56 2.31
N PRO A 70 -1.23 -16.24 1.62
CA PRO A 70 0.12 -16.41 2.15
C PRO A 70 0.28 -15.54 3.39
N PHE A 71 0.49 -16.13 4.55
CA PHE A 71 0.78 -15.39 5.77
C PHE A 71 1.65 -16.24 6.68
N TRP A 72 2.69 -15.64 7.23
CA TRP A 72 3.59 -16.30 8.17
C TRP A 72 3.79 -15.40 9.38
N PRO A 73 4.09 -15.97 10.57
CA PRO A 73 4.41 -15.18 11.76
C PRO A 73 5.51 -14.16 11.47
N ASN A 74 5.27 -12.92 11.88
CA ASN A 74 6.16 -11.77 11.67
C ASN A 74 5.75 -10.65 12.64
N ASP A 75 6.57 -9.59 12.72
CA ASP A 75 6.34 -8.47 13.64
C ASP A 75 5.76 -7.21 12.95
N ALA A 76 5.51 -7.26 11.64
CA ALA A 76 5.13 -6.11 10.82
C ALA A 76 3.64 -6.07 10.42
N PHE A 77 2.98 -7.23 10.35
CA PHE A 77 1.62 -7.36 9.86
C PHE A 77 0.75 -8.05 10.88
N VAL A 78 -0.41 -7.46 11.15
CA VAL A 78 -1.51 -8.10 11.89
C VAL A 78 -2.75 -8.02 11.00
N VAL A 79 -3.35 -9.17 10.71
CA VAL A 79 -4.69 -9.19 10.12
C VAL A 79 -5.69 -9.25 11.28
N ASP A 80 -6.33 -8.12 11.56
CA ASP A 80 -7.32 -7.98 12.62
C ASP A 80 -8.73 -8.09 12.03
N GLU A 81 -9.43 -9.18 12.35
CA GLU A 81 -10.76 -9.46 11.80
C GLU A 81 -11.84 -8.51 12.34
N ASP A 82 -11.66 -7.97 13.55
CA ASP A 82 -12.61 -7.03 14.17
C ASP A 82 -12.51 -5.67 13.47
N GLN A 83 -11.29 -5.15 13.30
CA GLN A 83 -11.07 -3.91 12.52
C GLN A 83 -11.58 -4.05 11.09
N LEU A 84 -11.31 -5.18 10.43
CA LEU A 84 -11.77 -5.43 9.07
C LEU A 84 -13.30 -5.43 8.99
N THR A 85 -13.96 -6.03 9.99
CA THR A 85 -15.42 -6.05 10.12
C THR A 85 -16.00 -4.66 10.35
N ASP A 86 -15.37 -3.84 11.18
CA ASP A 86 -15.79 -2.46 11.44
C ASP A 86 -15.70 -1.60 10.17
N LEU A 87 -14.59 -1.69 9.44
CA LEU A 87 -14.40 -1.00 8.16
C LEU A 87 -15.44 -1.45 7.12
N ALA A 88 -15.68 -2.76 7.00
CA ALA A 88 -16.69 -3.28 6.08
C ALA A 88 -18.10 -2.87 6.46
N THR A 89 -18.41 -2.80 7.76
CA THR A 89 -19.71 -2.35 8.27
C THR A 89 -19.94 -0.88 7.91
N ALA A 90 -18.93 -0.03 8.12
CA ALA A 90 -18.99 1.37 7.71
C ALA A 90 -19.16 1.52 6.19
N TYR A 91 -18.41 0.74 5.41
CA TYR A 91 -18.51 0.72 3.94
C TYR A 91 -19.91 0.29 3.46
N CYS A 92 -20.47 -0.80 3.99
CA CYS A 92 -21.81 -1.27 3.68
C CYS A 92 -22.89 -0.24 4.05
N ALA A 93 -22.72 0.48 5.16
CA ALA A 93 -23.64 1.54 5.56
C ALA A 93 -23.59 2.75 4.61
N ALA A 94 -22.41 3.09 4.09
CA ALA A 94 -22.23 4.16 3.12
C ALA A 94 -22.73 3.80 1.70
N HIS A 95 -22.77 2.50 1.37
CA HIS A 95 -23.09 1.99 0.03
C HIS A 95 -24.24 0.95 0.06
N PRO A 96 -25.45 1.32 0.52
CA PRO A 96 -26.55 0.38 0.76
C PRO A 96 -27.03 -0.38 -0.48
N ASP A 97 -26.86 0.22 -1.67
CA ASP A 97 -27.43 -0.29 -2.93
C ASP A 97 -26.40 -1.01 -3.81
N ASP A 98 -25.10 -0.79 -3.59
CA ASP A 98 -24.03 -1.19 -4.49
C ASP A 98 -22.72 -1.64 -3.82
N ALA A 99 -22.72 -1.84 -2.49
CA ALA A 99 -21.58 -2.41 -1.79
C ALA A 99 -21.15 -3.76 -2.38
N ASP A 100 -19.86 -3.86 -2.73
CA ASP A 100 -19.26 -5.10 -3.19
C ASP A 100 -17.84 -5.29 -2.67
N ALA A 101 -17.43 -6.55 -2.54
CA ALA A 101 -16.13 -6.90 -1.97
C ALA A 101 -14.96 -6.28 -2.74
N ARG A 102 -15.07 -6.11 -4.07
CA ARG A 102 -13.94 -5.61 -4.87
C ARG A 102 -13.71 -4.13 -4.61
N SER A 103 -14.78 -3.34 -4.60
CA SER A 103 -14.72 -1.91 -4.30
C SER A 103 -14.27 -1.64 -2.86
N PHE A 104 -14.67 -2.50 -1.91
CA PHE A 104 -14.16 -2.45 -0.54
C PHE A 104 -12.66 -2.74 -0.45
N PHE A 105 -12.21 -3.95 -0.85
CA PHE A 105 -10.83 -4.39 -0.65
C PHE A 105 -9.81 -3.62 -1.50
N MET A 106 -10.19 -3.12 -2.68
CA MET A 106 -9.26 -2.44 -3.60
C MET A 106 -9.44 -0.91 -3.65
N GLY A 107 -10.51 -0.39 -3.05
CA GLY A 107 -10.83 1.03 -3.02
C GLY A 107 -10.86 1.56 -1.59
N GLU A 108 -11.96 1.33 -0.88
CA GLU A 108 -12.22 1.96 0.42
C GLU A 108 -11.18 1.59 1.50
N MET A 109 -10.89 0.30 1.65
CA MET A 109 -10.02 -0.21 2.71
C MET A 109 -8.58 0.34 2.64
N PRO A 110 -7.85 0.29 1.50
CA PRO A 110 -6.51 0.85 1.45
C PRO A 110 -6.49 2.38 1.65
N LEU A 111 -7.49 3.11 1.16
CA LEU A 111 -7.58 4.56 1.37
C LEU A 111 -7.79 4.89 2.86
N SER A 112 -8.69 4.17 3.52
CA SER A 112 -8.94 4.27 4.96
C SER A 112 -7.68 3.96 5.76
N ALA A 113 -6.92 2.92 5.38
CA ALA A 113 -5.68 2.56 6.06
C ALA A 113 -4.65 3.69 6.01
N PHE A 114 -4.47 4.35 4.86
CA PHE A 114 -3.58 5.50 4.73
C PHE A 114 -4.08 6.74 5.48
N ASP A 115 -5.40 7.00 5.53
CA ASP A 115 -5.96 8.07 6.36
C ASP A 115 -5.63 7.84 7.84
N LEU A 116 -5.78 6.60 8.30
CA LEU A 116 -5.52 6.22 9.69
C LEU A 116 -4.04 6.31 10.09
N VAL A 117 -3.09 6.24 9.15
CA VAL A 117 -1.66 6.48 9.44
C VAL A 117 -1.42 7.89 10.00
N TYR A 118 -2.19 8.89 9.56
CA TYR A 118 -2.08 10.27 10.03
C TYR A 118 -3.19 10.67 11.02
N ALA A 119 -4.01 9.72 11.44
CA ALA A 119 -5.06 9.99 12.40
C ALA A 119 -4.47 10.54 13.70
N PRO A 120 -5.16 11.47 14.38
CA PRO A 120 -4.71 11.95 15.68
C PRO A 120 -4.55 10.77 16.66
N PRO A 121 -3.66 10.85 17.66
CA PRO A 121 -3.35 9.71 18.54
C PRO A 121 -4.54 9.05 19.26
N ALA A 122 -5.66 9.75 19.42
CA ALA A 122 -6.87 9.20 20.02
C ALA A 122 -7.64 8.24 19.07
N GLU A 123 -7.33 8.29 17.78
CA GLU A 123 -7.95 7.55 16.67
C GLU A 123 -6.90 6.72 15.91
N ALA A 124 -5.63 6.78 16.33
CA ALA A 124 -4.54 6.07 15.67
C ALA A 124 -4.69 4.56 15.88
N ALA A 125 -4.79 3.83 14.77
CA ALA A 125 -4.71 2.38 14.78
C ALA A 125 -3.27 1.90 15.01
N ASP A 126 -3.10 0.65 15.44
CA ASP A 126 -1.79 -0.01 15.45
C ASP A 126 -1.27 -0.06 14.00
N PRO A 127 -0.09 0.52 13.68
CA PRO A 127 0.45 0.51 12.33
C PRO A 127 0.47 -0.88 11.70
N ARG A 128 0.74 -1.92 12.48
CA ARG A 128 0.80 -3.31 11.99
C ARG A 128 -0.54 -3.81 11.46
N VAL A 129 -1.65 -3.32 12.03
CA VAL A 129 -2.98 -3.63 11.54
C VAL A 129 -3.25 -2.93 10.22
N LEU A 130 -2.87 -1.65 10.10
CA LEU A 130 -2.96 -0.90 8.83
C LEU A 130 -2.12 -1.55 7.73
N MET A 131 -0.92 -2.03 8.05
CA MET A 131 -0.10 -2.80 7.11
C MET A 131 -0.74 -4.13 6.74
N GLY A 132 -1.47 -4.78 7.66
CA GLY A 132 -2.30 -5.95 7.40
C GLY A 132 -3.41 -5.67 6.39
N ASP A 133 -4.13 -4.57 6.55
CA ASP A 133 -5.19 -4.14 5.61
C ASP A 133 -4.61 -3.90 4.21
N LEU A 134 -3.51 -3.15 4.11
CA LEU A 134 -2.80 -2.90 2.85
C LEU A 134 -2.23 -4.18 2.23
N TYR A 135 -1.77 -5.12 3.06
CA TYR A 135 -1.31 -6.43 2.63
C TYR A 135 -2.45 -7.22 1.96
N LEU A 136 -3.62 -7.31 2.61
CA LEU A 136 -4.79 -7.99 2.07
C LEU A 136 -5.28 -7.32 0.78
N SER A 137 -5.39 -5.98 0.78
CA SER A 137 -5.80 -5.19 -0.38
C SER A 137 -4.94 -5.52 -1.59
N GLY A 138 -3.62 -5.46 -1.42
CA GLY A 138 -2.69 -5.70 -2.51
C GLY A 138 -2.76 -7.16 -2.96
N TYR A 139 -2.64 -8.13 -2.05
CA TYR A 139 -2.65 -9.55 -2.40
C TYR A 139 -3.89 -9.94 -3.19
N PHE A 140 -5.08 -9.53 -2.75
CA PHE A 140 -6.32 -9.84 -3.45
C PHE A 140 -6.50 -9.01 -4.73
N GLY A 141 -6.05 -7.76 -4.78
CA GLY A 141 -6.02 -6.98 -6.03
C GLY A 141 -5.13 -7.60 -7.10
N GLY A 142 -3.99 -8.16 -6.69
CA GLY A 142 -3.10 -8.89 -7.58
C GLY A 142 -3.71 -10.19 -8.10
N LEU A 143 -4.39 -10.94 -7.24
CA LEU A 143 -5.14 -12.14 -7.63
C LEU A 143 -6.26 -11.81 -8.63
N TRP A 144 -7.03 -10.77 -8.35
CA TRP A 144 -8.10 -10.29 -9.24
C TRP A 144 -7.55 -9.95 -10.63
N LEU A 145 -6.49 -9.14 -10.72
CA LEU A 145 -5.95 -8.77 -12.02
C LEU A 145 -5.32 -9.96 -12.75
N ARG A 146 -4.64 -10.86 -12.04
CA ARG A 146 -4.08 -12.11 -12.61
C ARG A 146 -5.14 -12.91 -13.34
N ASP A 147 -6.31 -13.03 -12.74
CA ASP A 147 -7.42 -13.82 -13.25
C ASP A 147 -8.08 -13.14 -14.44
N LEU A 148 -8.25 -11.81 -14.39
CA LEU A 148 -8.76 -11.01 -15.50
C LEU A 148 -7.87 -11.07 -16.74
N LEU A 149 -6.56 -10.93 -16.57
CA LEU A 149 -5.61 -10.87 -17.69
C LEU A 149 -5.28 -12.24 -18.28
N ALA A 150 -5.94 -13.31 -17.82
CA ALA A 150 -5.73 -14.70 -18.23
C ALA A 150 -4.25 -15.15 -18.18
N PHE A 151 -3.39 -14.45 -17.43
CA PHE A 151 -1.99 -14.82 -17.19
C PHE A 151 -1.88 -16.26 -16.67
N ALA A 152 -2.93 -16.70 -16.00
CA ALA A 152 -3.10 -18.04 -15.45
C ALA A 152 -4.36 -18.74 -15.99
N ARG A 153 -4.39 -19.10 -17.28
CA ARG A 153 -4.95 -20.43 -17.66
C ARG A 153 -4.07 -21.59 -17.16
N ARG A 154 -3.33 -21.40 -16.08
CA ARG A 154 -2.69 -22.47 -15.32
C ARG A 154 -3.74 -22.92 -14.34
N SER A 155 -4.24 -24.13 -14.50
CA SER A 155 -4.99 -24.82 -13.46
C SER A 155 -4.07 -24.94 -12.24
N ALA A 156 -4.10 -23.94 -11.37
CA ALA A 156 -3.43 -24.00 -10.09
C ALA A 156 -4.28 -24.92 -9.22
N THR A 157 -3.76 -26.11 -8.92
CA THR A 157 -4.50 -27.19 -8.25
C THR A 157 -4.06 -27.38 -6.79
N THR A 158 -3.20 -26.49 -6.27
CA THR A 158 -2.59 -26.62 -4.94
C THR A 158 -2.34 -25.25 -4.31
N GLU A 159 -2.80 -25.04 -3.07
CA GLU A 159 -2.53 -23.86 -2.23
C GLU A 159 -1.14 -23.93 -1.55
N ASP A 160 -0.08 -24.21 -2.33
CA ASP A 160 1.29 -24.22 -1.79
C ASP A 160 1.94 -22.83 -1.94
N PHE A 161 1.79 -22.02 -0.89
CA PHE A 161 2.36 -20.67 -0.82
C PHE A 161 3.86 -20.62 -0.54
N SER A 162 4.56 -21.75 -0.36
CA SER A 162 5.97 -21.78 0.08
C SER A 162 6.92 -20.97 -0.81
N ARG A 163 6.58 -20.79 -2.10
CA ARG A 163 7.38 -19.99 -3.05
C ARG A 163 7.27 -18.48 -2.85
N LEU A 164 6.20 -18.03 -2.20
CA LEU A 164 5.98 -16.61 -1.89
C LEU A 164 6.63 -16.20 -0.56
N LYS A 165 6.99 -17.16 0.29
CA LYS A 165 7.57 -16.90 1.62
C LYS A 165 8.76 -15.94 1.61
N PRO A 166 9.77 -16.08 0.72
CA PRO A 166 10.91 -15.16 0.74
C PRO A 166 10.52 -13.71 0.41
N ILE A 167 9.47 -13.52 -0.39
CA ILE A 167 8.97 -12.19 -0.75
C ILE A 167 8.23 -11.60 0.44
N PHE A 168 7.36 -12.39 1.07
CA PHE A 168 6.67 -11.99 2.29
C PHE A 168 7.65 -11.58 3.41
N GLU A 169 8.67 -12.40 3.66
CA GLU A 169 9.68 -12.13 4.70
C GLU A 169 10.45 -10.83 4.40
N LEU A 170 10.74 -10.54 3.13
CA LEU A 170 11.38 -9.28 2.74
C LEU A 170 10.47 -8.07 2.99
N LEU A 171 9.18 -8.19 2.63
CA LEU A 171 8.20 -7.12 2.89
C LEU A 171 8.02 -6.90 4.39
N ALA A 172 7.89 -7.97 5.18
CA ALA A 172 7.76 -7.89 6.63
C ALA A 172 8.99 -7.24 7.27
N ALA A 173 10.20 -7.66 6.88
CA ALA A 173 11.44 -7.09 7.42
C ALA A 173 11.59 -5.60 7.09
N TYR A 174 11.29 -5.20 5.84
CA TYR A 174 11.34 -3.79 5.45
C TYR A 174 10.34 -2.95 6.26
N THR A 175 9.11 -3.44 6.38
CA THR A 175 8.02 -2.76 7.10
C THR A 175 8.34 -2.61 8.58
N ALA A 176 8.79 -3.69 9.24
CA ALA A 176 9.22 -3.64 10.64
C ALA A 176 10.35 -2.62 10.85
N ALA A 177 11.32 -2.53 9.94
CA ALA A 177 12.39 -1.55 10.03
C ALA A 177 11.90 -0.10 9.89
N GLN A 178 10.91 0.16 9.02
CA GLN A 178 10.30 1.49 8.92
C GLN A 178 9.49 1.84 10.16
N GLU A 179 8.74 0.89 10.73
CA GLU A 179 7.97 1.07 11.96
C GLU A 179 8.90 1.33 13.16
N GLU A 180 9.96 0.53 13.33
CA GLU A 180 10.95 0.72 14.39
C GLU A 180 11.62 2.10 14.28
N LEU A 181 12.03 2.49 13.07
CA LEU A 181 12.61 3.79 12.83
C LEU A 181 11.60 4.91 13.10
N SER A 182 10.36 4.76 12.64
CA SER A 182 9.28 5.72 12.88
C SER A 182 8.96 5.89 14.36
N ALA A 183 9.00 4.82 15.17
CA ALA A 183 8.73 4.89 16.60
C ALA A 183 9.92 5.40 17.42
N GLY A 184 11.13 4.92 17.13
CA GLY A 184 12.32 5.08 17.99
C GLY A 184 13.47 5.89 17.41
N GLY A 185 13.51 6.12 16.10
CA GLY A 185 14.63 6.77 15.41
C GLY A 185 14.90 8.19 15.87
N THR A 186 16.14 8.65 15.81
CA THR A 186 16.50 10.05 16.05
C THR A 186 16.02 10.94 14.91
N ALA A 187 15.92 12.26 15.16
CA ALA A 187 15.54 13.22 14.13
C ALA A 187 16.47 13.15 12.90
N GLU A 188 17.77 12.92 13.10
CA GLU A 188 18.74 12.83 12.00
C GLU A 188 18.53 11.57 11.16
N GLU A 189 18.28 10.42 11.79
CA GLU A 189 18.01 9.15 11.09
C GLU A 189 16.71 9.25 10.28
N ILE A 190 15.65 9.80 10.86
CA ILE A 190 14.36 10.03 10.17
C ILE A 190 14.55 10.88 8.91
N LEU A 191 15.22 12.04 9.04
CA LEU A 191 15.43 12.96 7.92
C LEU A 191 16.32 12.35 6.84
N THR A 192 17.35 11.61 7.26
CA THR A 192 18.25 10.90 6.35
C THR A 192 17.51 9.83 5.57
N GLN A 193 16.71 9.01 6.25
CA GLN A 193 15.91 7.99 5.62
C GLN A 193 14.88 8.60 4.67
N ALA A 194 14.22 9.69 5.09
CA ALA A 194 13.25 10.36 4.25
C ALA A 194 13.85 10.82 2.92
N ARG A 195 15.01 11.49 2.95
CA ARG A 195 15.73 11.88 1.74
C ARG A 195 16.11 10.67 0.87
N ARG A 196 16.58 9.58 1.49
CA ARG A 196 17.02 8.36 0.79
C ARG A 196 15.88 7.68 0.02
N HIS A 197 14.65 7.77 0.52
CA HIS A 197 13.49 7.11 -0.08
C HIS A 197 12.86 7.91 -1.23
N VAL A 198 13.03 9.23 -1.30
CA VAL A 198 12.45 10.07 -2.38
C VAL A 198 12.72 9.52 -3.79
N PRO A 199 13.95 9.11 -4.18
CA PRO A 199 14.18 8.56 -5.52
C PRO A 199 13.38 7.28 -5.84
N LEU A 200 13.17 6.41 -4.85
CA LEU A 200 12.36 5.20 -5.00
C LEU A 200 10.88 5.57 -5.17
N LEU A 201 10.38 6.48 -4.36
CA LEU A 201 8.99 6.93 -4.42
C LEU A 201 8.69 7.65 -5.75
N ILE A 202 9.61 8.47 -6.25
CA ILE A 202 9.52 9.06 -7.60
C ILE A 202 9.52 8.00 -8.70
N PHE A 203 10.27 6.91 -8.53
CA PHE A 203 10.23 5.78 -9.45
C PHE A 203 8.84 5.13 -9.46
N ILE A 204 8.28 4.81 -8.28
CA ILE A 204 6.96 4.19 -8.13
C ILE A 204 5.88 5.09 -8.71
N TYR A 205 5.84 6.36 -8.28
CA TYR A 205 4.88 7.36 -8.75
C TYR A 205 4.94 7.53 -10.27
N GLY A 206 6.13 7.83 -10.80
CA GLY A 206 6.29 8.08 -12.24
C GLY A 206 5.93 6.84 -13.05
N TYR A 207 6.35 5.65 -12.63
CA TYR A 207 5.98 4.40 -13.31
C TYR A 207 4.46 4.20 -13.34
N ASN A 208 3.79 4.39 -12.21
CA ASN A 208 2.34 4.23 -12.14
C ASN A 208 1.57 5.31 -12.91
N LEU A 209 2.06 6.57 -12.94
CA LEU A 209 1.50 7.63 -13.77
C LEU A 209 1.50 7.22 -15.25
N GLY A 210 2.65 6.77 -15.75
CA GLY A 210 2.74 6.29 -17.12
C GLY A 210 1.87 5.06 -17.40
N TYR A 211 1.73 4.16 -16.42
CA TYR A 211 0.82 3.02 -16.50
C TYR A 211 -0.64 3.49 -16.64
N LEU A 212 -1.09 4.42 -15.80
CA LEU A 212 -2.44 4.97 -15.79
C LEU A 212 -2.77 5.78 -17.07
N GLU A 213 -1.88 6.69 -17.47
CA GLU A 213 -2.02 7.46 -18.72
C GLU A 213 -2.27 6.55 -19.94
N GLN A 214 -1.55 5.43 -19.99
CA GLN A 214 -1.63 4.50 -21.10
C GLN A 214 -2.94 3.71 -21.12
N ILE A 215 -3.49 3.34 -19.96
CA ILE A 215 -4.81 2.68 -19.83
C ILE A 215 -5.90 3.63 -20.29
N ILE A 216 -5.89 4.86 -19.77
CA ILE A 216 -6.87 5.90 -20.10
C ILE A 216 -6.83 6.19 -21.60
N ALA A 217 -5.63 6.30 -22.21
CA ALA A 217 -5.50 6.57 -23.64
C ALA A 217 -5.96 5.42 -24.55
N HIS A 218 -6.06 4.19 -24.04
CA HIS A 218 -6.37 2.99 -24.83
C HIS A 218 -7.43 2.11 -24.16
N PRO A 219 -8.67 2.61 -24.00
CA PRO A 219 -9.73 1.82 -23.38
C PRO A 219 -10.09 0.59 -24.23
N PRO A 220 -10.69 -0.45 -23.62
CA PRO A 220 -11.28 -1.56 -24.35
C PRO A 220 -12.31 -1.08 -25.39
N ALA A 221 -12.49 -1.85 -26.46
CA ALA A 221 -13.37 -1.46 -27.56
C ALA A 221 -14.82 -1.29 -27.09
N GLY A 222 -15.38 -0.09 -27.25
CA GLY A 222 -16.75 0.23 -26.85
C GLY A 222 -16.91 0.70 -25.40
N VAL A 223 -15.82 0.74 -24.62
CA VAL A 223 -15.79 1.33 -23.28
C VAL A 223 -15.34 2.79 -23.38
N PRO A 224 -16.10 3.77 -22.86
CA PRO A 224 -15.65 5.15 -22.79
C PRO A 224 -14.38 5.30 -21.96
N SER A 225 -13.45 6.15 -22.41
CA SER A 225 -12.27 6.48 -21.61
C SER A 225 -12.62 7.49 -20.51
N PRO A 226 -12.22 7.27 -19.25
CA PRO A 226 -12.42 8.18 -18.13
C PRO A 226 -11.34 9.27 -18.14
N THR A 227 -11.32 10.13 -19.16
CA THR A 227 -10.25 11.14 -19.31
C THR A 227 -10.30 12.26 -18.26
N ASP A 228 -11.36 12.33 -17.47
CA ASP A 228 -11.63 13.35 -16.46
C ASP A 228 -11.26 12.93 -15.04
N VAL A 229 -10.87 11.66 -14.82
CA VAL A 229 -10.51 11.16 -13.48
C VAL A 229 -9.08 11.51 -13.05
N LEU A 230 -8.25 12.03 -13.96
CA LEU A 230 -6.88 12.43 -13.67
C LEU A 230 -6.59 13.79 -14.31
N VAL A 231 -6.20 14.75 -13.49
CA VAL A 231 -5.77 16.09 -13.93
C VAL A 231 -4.38 16.35 -13.38
N CYS A 232 -3.43 16.67 -14.25
CA CYS A 232 -2.06 17.00 -13.85
C CYS A 232 -1.68 18.42 -14.25
N GLY A 233 -1.02 19.14 -13.35
CA GLY A 233 -0.34 20.40 -13.59
C GLY A 233 0.86 20.23 -14.52
N GLY A 234 1.12 21.23 -15.34
CA GLY A 234 2.08 21.12 -16.45
C GLY A 234 3.57 21.19 -16.05
N ASP A 235 3.88 21.77 -14.89
CA ASP A 235 5.25 22.14 -14.52
C ASP A 235 5.85 21.28 -13.37
N VAL A 236 5.03 20.52 -12.65
CA VAL A 236 5.44 19.61 -11.55
C VAL A 236 4.83 18.25 -11.78
N TRP A 237 5.64 17.19 -11.73
CA TRP A 237 5.16 15.84 -12.05
C TRP A 237 4.25 15.27 -10.97
N LEU A 238 4.54 15.56 -9.69
CA LEU A 238 3.71 15.20 -8.55
C LEU A 238 2.40 16.01 -8.45
N ASP A 239 2.17 17.00 -9.30
CA ASP A 239 0.96 17.82 -9.31
C ASP A 239 -0.17 17.13 -10.10
N CYS A 240 -0.51 15.89 -9.75
CA CYS A 240 -1.66 15.18 -10.31
C CYS A 240 -2.72 14.94 -9.24
N ASP A 241 -4.00 15.12 -9.58
CA ASP A 241 -5.16 14.94 -8.71
C ASP A 241 -6.31 14.22 -9.43
N SER A 242 -7.27 13.72 -8.65
CA SER A 242 -8.51 13.10 -9.12
C SER A 242 -9.72 13.98 -8.80
N PRO A 243 -10.33 14.64 -9.81
CA PRO A 243 -11.57 15.37 -9.60
C PRO A 243 -12.68 14.43 -9.11
N GLY A 244 -13.15 14.66 -7.88
CA GLY A 244 -14.22 13.86 -7.26
C GLY A 244 -13.75 12.90 -6.17
N LEU A 245 -12.44 12.71 -6.02
CA LEU A 245 -11.88 12.06 -4.83
C LEU A 245 -11.51 13.15 -3.80
N ASP A 246 -12.38 13.37 -2.82
CA ASP A 246 -12.06 14.21 -1.66
C ASP A 246 -11.32 13.36 -0.63
N TRP A 247 -9.99 13.33 -0.76
CA TRP A 247 -9.12 12.56 0.13
C TRP A 247 -8.26 13.52 0.96
N PRO A 248 -8.65 13.83 2.21
CA PRO A 248 -7.97 14.83 3.05
C PRO A 248 -6.47 14.60 3.20
N PHE A 249 -6.05 13.34 3.20
CA PHE A 249 -4.65 12.90 3.16
C PHE A 249 -3.80 13.62 2.10
N LEU A 250 -4.33 13.86 0.90
CA LEU A 250 -3.61 14.51 -0.19
C LEU A 250 -3.45 16.02 0.02
N SER A 251 -4.51 16.67 0.48
CA SER A 251 -4.57 18.14 0.63
C SER A 251 -3.53 18.69 1.62
N ARG A 252 -3.03 17.84 2.51
CA ARG A 252 -1.92 18.16 3.44
C ARG A 252 -0.68 18.65 2.70
N TYR A 253 -0.45 18.17 1.48
CA TYR A 253 0.77 18.42 0.71
C TYR A 253 0.63 19.48 -0.38
N ASP A 254 -0.48 20.23 -0.43
CA ASP A 254 -0.66 21.33 -1.38
C ASP A 254 0.50 22.35 -1.27
N ALA A 255 0.93 22.66 -0.06
CA ALA A 255 2.07 23.56 0.17
C ALA A 255 3.41 22.97 -0.31
N ALA A 256 3.56 21.66 -0.39
CA ALA A 256 4.75 21.02 -0.96
C ALA A 256 4.77 21.16 -2.49
N ILE A 257 3.61 21.07 -3.15
CA ILE A 257 3.48 21.34 -4.59
C ILE A 257 3.88 22.80 -4.90
N ASP A 258 3.40 23.77 -4.12
CA ASP A 258 3.80 25.18 -4.27
C ASP A 258 5.32 25.37 -4.15
N LYS A 259 5.98 24.64 -3.25
CA LYS A 259 7.44 24.68 -3.07
C LYS A 259 8.20 23.97 -4.18
N LEU A 260 7.64 22.94 -4.81
CA LEU A 260 8.24 22.33 -6.00
C LEU A 260 8.19 23.28 -7.20
N LEU A 261 7.11 24.06 -7.33
CA LEU A 261 6.96 25.11 -8.35
C LEU A 261 7.90 26.30 -8.12
N ALA A 262 8.05 26.72 -6.87
CA ALA A 262 8.89 27.86 -6.48
C ALA A 262 9.78 27.52 -5.28
N PRO A 263 10.91 26.80 -5.51
CA PRO A 263 11.79 26.34 -4.44
C PRO A 263 12.29 27.49 -3.55
N PRO A 264 12.01 27.48 -2.24
CA PRO A 264 12.46 28.54 -1.32
C PRO A 264 13.94 28.44 -0.93
N ASP A 265 14.55 27.25 -1.09
CA ASP A 265 15.92 26.96 -0.68
C ASP A 265 16.54 25.78 -1.47
N GLU A 266 17.82 25.49 -1.20
CA GLU A 266 18.58 24.44 -1.89
C GLU A 266 18.04 23.02 -1.68
N ARG A 267 17.33 22.74 -0.57
CA ARG A 267 16.76 21.40 -0.34
C ARG A 267 15.51 21.20 -1.20
N TRP A 268 14.65 22.20 -1.29
CA TRP A 268 13.52 22.14 -2.23
C TRP A 268 13.99 22.16 -3.69
N GLU A 269 15.07 22.86 -4.02
CA GLU A 269 15.69 22.74 -5.36
C GLU A 269 16.18 21.32 -5.66
N GLU A 270 16.70 20.59 -4.67
CA GLU A 270 17.03 19.17 -4.79
C GLU A 270 15.76 18.36 -5.08
N MET A 271 14.66 18.60 -4.36
CA MET A 271 13.40 17.87 -4.54
C MET A 271 12.79 18.11 -5.92
N THR A 272 12.80 19.35 -6.45
CA THR A 272 12.36 19.65 -7.83
C THR A 272 13.19 18.89 -8.87
N LYS A 273 14.51 18.73 -8.66
CA LYS A 273 15.34 17.93 -9.57
C LYS A 273 15.01 16.44 -9.50
N LEU A 274 14.61 15.94 -8.34
CA LEU A 274 14.16 14.56 -8.17
C LEU A 274 12.79 14.35 -8.80
N ASP A 275 11.82 15.23 -8.56
CA ASP A 275 10.48 15.23 -9.19
C ASP A 275 10.57 15.14 -10.73
N GLY A 276 11.45 15.94 -11.34
CA GLY A 276 11.68 15.90 -12.79
C GLY A 276 12.14 14.55 -13.36
N ARG A 277 12.59 13.61 -12.51
CA ARG A 277 12.92 12.23 -12.94
C ARG A 277 11.68 11.36 -13.15
N ALA A 278 10.52 11.73 -12.61
CA ALA A 278 9.25 11.02 -12.82
C ALA A 278 8.94 10.87 -14.32
N ALA A 279 9.30 11.86 -15.14
CA ALA A 279 9.18 11.82 -16.61
C ALA A 279 9.79 10.55 -17.24
N PHE A 280 10.98 10.18 -16.78
CA PHE A 280 11.69 9.01 -17.28
C PHE A 280 10.98 7.72 -16.88
N PHE A 281 10.46 7.65 -15.66
CA PHE A 281 9.75 6.49 -15.14
C PHE A 281 8.35 6.34 -15.75
N ALA A 282 7.65 7.44 -15.99
CA ALA A 282 6.39 7.45 -16.74
C ALA A 282 6.57 6.90 -18.16
N ALA A 283 7.68 7.22 -18.81
CA ALA A 283 8.00 6.62 -20.10
C ALA A 283 8.16 5.09 -20.02
N GLN A 284 8.66 4.54 -18.91
CA GLN A 284 8.74 3.09 -18.70
C GLN A 284 7.37 2.49 -18.38
N GLY A 285 6.57 3.15 -17.54
CA GLY A 285 5.21 2.71 -17.18
C GLY A 285 4.31 2.52 -18.39
N ARG A 286 4.36 3.47 -19.34
CA ARG A 286 3.60 3.38 -20.61
C ARG A 286 3.93 2.13 -21.44
N LEU A 287 5.09 1.50 -21.24
CA LEU A 287 5.49 0.32 -22.01
C LEU A 287 4.81 -0.97 -21.52
N VAL A 288 4.26 -1.01 -20.30
CA VAL A 288 3.65 -2.22 -19.73
C VAL A 288 2.47 -2.70 -20.56
N TRP A 289 1.66 -1.80 -21.07
CA TRP A 289 0.47 -2.17 -21.85
C TRP A 289 0.77 -2.60 -23.28
N ASN A 290 2.00 -2.44 -23.76
CA ASN A 290 2.39 -2.98 -25.06
C ASN A 290 2.44 -4.52 -25.09
N ILE A 291 2.36 -5.17 -23.92
CA ILE A 291 2.53 -6.62 -23.75
C ILE A 291 1.41 -7.25 -22.93
N ILE A 292 0.47 -6.46 -22.40
CA ILE A 292 -0.71 -6.91 -21.66
C ILE A 292 -1.95 -6.52 -22.47
N ASP A 293 -2.77 -7.50 -22.82
CA ASP A 293 -3.99 -7.29 -23.60
C ASP A 293 -5.19 -7.06 -22.68
N ILE A 294 -5.68 -5.82 -22.63
CA ILE A 294 -6.89 -5.43 -21.89
C ILE A 294 -8.14 -5.35 -22.75
N SER A 295 -8.05 -5.69 -24.04
CA SER A 295 -9.17 -5.52 -24.99
C SER A 295 -10.43 -6.32 -24.64
N GLN A 296 -10.30 -7.30 -23.74
CA GLN A 296 -11.38 -8.18 -23.31
C GLN A 296 -11.98 -7.80 -21.95
N LEU A 297 -11.47 -6.76 -21.27
CA LEU A 297 -12.03 -6.33 -20.00
C LEU A 297 -13.47 -5.82 -20.19
N SER A 298 -14.32 -6.13 -19.20
CA SER A 298 -15.63 -5.48 -19.09
C SER A 298 -15.46 -4.00 -18.76
N ALA A 299 -16.53 -3.20 -18.91
CA ALA A 299 -16.48 -1.80 -18.53
C ALA A 299 -16.17 -1.63 -17.03
N ASP A 300 -16.83 -2.43 -16.18
CA ASP A 300 -16.67 -2.36 -14.72
C ASP A 300 -15.25 -2.78 -14.29
N ASP A 301 -14.71 -3.87 -14.86
CA ASP A 301 -13.35 -4.31 -14.53
C ASP A 301 -12.28 -3.31 -15.02
N TYR A 302 -12.54 -2.66 -16.15
CA TYR A 302 -11.66 -1.61 -16.67
C TYR A 302 -11.67 -0.37 -15.77
N LEU A 303 -12.86 0.10 -15.35
CA LEU A 303 -12.96 1.25 -14.44
C LEU A 303 -12.33 0.95 -13.09
N LEU A 304 -12.57 -0.24 -12.54
CA LEU A 304 -11.94 -0.65 -11.29
C LEU A 304 -10.41 -0.72 -11.38
N LEU A 305 -9.87 -1.14 -12.52
CA LEU A 305 -8.42 -1.09 -12.77
C LEU A 305 -7.90 0.35 -12.82
N VAL A 306 -8.65 1.26 -13.44
CA VAL A 306 -8.32 2.70 -13.46
C VAL A 306 -8.33 3.26 -12.05
N ASP A 307 -9.37 2.99 -11.26
CA ASP A 307 -9.52 3.48 -9.89
C ASP A 307 -8.42 2.96 -8.96
N LEU A 308 -8.12 1.65 -9.02
CA LEU A 308 -7.01 1.07 -8.27
C LEU A 308 -5.67 1.74 -8.62
N SER A 309 -5.42 1.96 -9.91
CA SER A 309 -4.20 2.60 -10.38
C SER A 309 -4.14 4.08 -9.96
N LEU A 310 -5.27 4.77 -9.97
CA LEU A 310 -5.39 6.16 -9.55
C LEU A 310 -5.16 6.32 -8.04
N ASN A 311 -5.81 5.50 -7.22
CA ASN A 311 -5.63 5.50 -5.77
C ASN A 311 -4.18 5.22 -5.39
N PHE A 312 -3.55 4.24 -6.04
CA PHE A 312 -2.12 3.95 -5.85
C PHE A 312 -1.22 5.11 -6.30
N LEU A 313 -1.57 5.81 -7.39
CA LEU A 313 -0.84 7.00 -7.84
C LEU A 313 -0.85 8.07 -6.76
N LEU A 314 -2.03 8.38 -6.22
CA LEU A 314 -2.24 9.44 -5.24
C LEU A 314 -1.60 9.09 -3.89
N ALA A 315 -1.67 7.84 -3.46
CA ALA A 315 -0.95 7.36 -2.28
C ALA A 315 0.57 7.49 -2.45
N SER A 316 1.11 7.12 -3.63
CA SER A 316 2.54 7.30 -3.93
C SER A 316 2.97 8.77 -4.02
N LYS A 317 2.09 9.67 -4.49
CA LYS A 317 2.27 11.12 -4.47
C LYS A 317 2.45 11.61 -3.04
N ALA A 318 1.51 11.25 -2.16
CA ALA A 318 1.56 11.64 -0.76
C ALA A 318 2.81 11.13 -0.05
N ALA A 319 3.19 9.86 -0.26
CA ALA A 319 4.43 9.31 0.28
C ALA A 319 5.65 10.13 -0.15
N ALA A 320 5.77 10.41 -1.47
CA ALA A 320 6.87 11.21 -2.00
C ALA A 320 6.90 12.62 -1.39
N LEU A 321 5.75 13.32 -1.36
CA LEU A 321 5.65 14.68 -0.84
C LEU A 321 5.89 14.76 0.66
N GLY A 322 5.45 13.77 1.44
CA GLY A 322 5.72 13.66 2.88
C GLY A 322 7.22 13.54 3.16
N HIS A 323 7.91 12.62 2.46
CA HIS A 323 9.35 12.47 2.58
C HIS A 323 10.14 13.70 2.10
N MET A 324 9.71 14.35 1.01
CA MET A 324 10.28 15.61 0.54
C MET A 324 10.11 16.72 1.59
N THR A 325 8.92 16.85 2.16
CA THR A 325 8.58 17.85 3.18
C THR A 325 9.41 17.62 4.45
N ALA A 326 9.46 16.38 4.94
CA ALA A 326 10.25 16.01 6.10
C ALA A 326 11.71 16.44 5.92
N TRP A 327 12.35 16.05 4.81
CA TRP A 327 13.75 16.39 4.52
C TRP A 327 13.97 17.89 4.31
N ALA A 328 13.19 18.51 3.42
CA ALA A 328 13.45 19.86 2.95
C ALA A 328 13.10 20.91 4.01
N ASP A 329 11.98 20.75 4.70
CA ASP A 329 11.55 21.64 5.78
C ASP A 329 12.14 21.26 7.15
N VAL A 330 12.86 20.13 7.25
CA VAL A 330 13.45 19.62 8.50
C VAL A 330 12.38 19.37 9.56
N VAL A 331 11.38 18.56 9.20
CA VAL A 331 10.23 18.21 10.06
C VAL A 331 10.26 16.70 10.36
N PRO A 332 10.98 16.26 11.42
CA PRO A 332 11.08 14.84 11.74
C PRO A 332 9.74 14.17 12.05
N ALA A 333 8.77 14.89 12.62
CA ALA A 333 7.44 14.34 12.87
C ALA A 333 6.77 13.90 11.56
N GLU A 334 6.81 14.74 10.53
CA GLU A 334 6.31 14.40 9.20
C GLU A 334 7.08 13.22 8.60
N GLY A 335 8.38 13.13 8.87
CA GLY A 335 9.20 12.00 8.43
C GLY A 335 8.79 10.68 9.07
N ARG A 336 8.39 10.67 10.35
CA ARG A 336 7.89 9.45 11.02
C ARG A 336 6.62 8.93 10.36
N ASP A 337 5.65 9.81 10.16
CA ASP A 337 4.39 9.44 9.52
C ASP A 337 4.64 8.99 8.07
N SER A 338 5.52 9.69 7.34
CA SER A 338 5.88 9.34 5.96
C SER A 338 6.53 7.96 5.84
N LEU A 339 7.36 7.55 6.81
CA LEU A 339 7.95 6.20 6.83
C LEU A 339 6.87 5.12 6.93
N LEU A 340 5.78 5.37 7.68
CA LEU A 340 4.65 4.44 7.76
C LEU A 340 3.85 4.41 6.45
N VAL A 341 3.64 5.56 5.81
CA VAL A 341 3.01 5.60 4.48
C VAL A 341 3.83 4.84 3.45
N ASP A 342 5.15 5.05 3.43
CA ASP A 342 6.04 4.36 2.51
C ASP A 342 6.05 2.85 2.77
N ALA A 343 6.11 2.43 4.04
CA ALA A 343 5.93 1.04 4.42
C ALA A 343 4.62 0.48 3.88
N GLY A 344 3.49 1.17 4.09
CA GLY A 344 2.19 0.79 3.58
C GLY A 344 2.14 0.69 2.06
N MET A 345 2.73 1.65 1.36
CA MET A 345 2.84 1.65 -0.11
C MET A 345 3.65 0.45 -0.63
N ILE A 346 4.78 0.15 0.01
CA ILE A 346 5.63 -1.00 -0.35
C ILE A 346 4.91 -2.32 -0.07
N VAL A 347 4.21 -2.42 1.05
CA VAL A 347 3.39 -3.59 1.40
C VAL A 347 2.28 -3.78 0.38
N TRP A 348 1.52 -2.73 0.07
CA TRP A 348 0.42 -2.78 -0.88
C TRP A 348 0.89 -3.20 -2.27
N ALA A 349 1.97 -2.58 -2.78
CA ALA A 349 2.55 -2.95 -4.06
C ALA A 349 3.14 -4.36 -4.06
N GLY A 350 3.89 -4.71 -3.01
CA GLY A 350 4.57 -5.99 -2.87
C GLY A 350 3.60 -7.17 -2.79
N SER A 351 2.56 -7.04 -1.97
CA SER A 351 1.51 -8.06 -1.84
C SER A 351 0.70 -8.17 -3.13
N TYR A 352 0.45 -7.07 -3.85
CA TYR A 352 -0.13 -7.10 -5.19
C TYR A 352 0.67 -7.94 -6.17
N PHE A 353 1.99 -7.80 -6.18
CA PHE A 353 2.83 -8.68 -6.99
C PHE A 353 2.76 -10.14 -6.51
N MET A 354 2.74 -10.40 -5.20
CA MET A 354 2.52 -11.75 -4.67
C MET A 354 1.19 -12.35 -5.15
N GLY A 355 0.12 -11.56 -5.20
CA GLY A 355 -1.18 -11.95 -5.77
C GLY A 355 -1.07 -12.33 -7.24
N LEU A 356 -0.39 -11.52 -8.06
CA LEU A 356 -0.12 -11.83 -9.47
C LEU A 356 0.65 -13.15 -9.67
N ALA A 357 1.56 -13.46 -8.75
CA ALA A 357 2.38 -14.68 -8.77
C ALA A 357 1.74 -15.87 -8.05
N SER A 358 0.58 -15.67 -7.40
CA SER A 358 0.00 -16.62 -6.47
C SER A 358 -0.40 -17.94 -7.13
N PRO A 359 -0.24 -19.08 -6.43
CA PRO A 359 -0.76 -20.37 -6.84
C PRO A 359 -2.23 -20.60 -6.44
N ALA A 360 -2.91 -19.61 -5.83
CA ALA A 360 -4.32 -19.76 -5.48
C ALA A 360 -5.18 -20.05 -6.74
N PRO A 361 -6.28 -20.83 -6.62
CA PRO A 361 -7.21 -21.06 -7.71
C PRO A 361 -7.72 -19.77 -8.37
N ALA A 362 -8.18 -19.87 -9.62
CA ALA A 362 -8.83 -18.75 -10.30
C ALA A 362 -10.20 -18.47 -9.66
N GLY A 363 -10.52 -17.20 -9.46
CA GLY A 363 -11.74 -16.76 -8.78
C GLY A 363 -11.63 -16.73 -7.25
N THR A 364 -10.44 -16.99 -6.69
CA THR A 364 -10.20 -16.80 -5.25
C THR A 364 -10.20 -15.31 -4.91
N PHE A 365 -11.23 -14.86 -4.21
CA PHE A 365 -11.38 -13.48 -3.76
C PHE A 365 -12.21 -13.44 -2.45
N PRO A 366 -12.01 -12.44 -1.56
CA PRO A 366 -12.83 -12.27 -0.37
C PRO A 366 -14.31 -12.12 -0.67
N ALA A 367 -15.16 -12.61 0.23
CA ALA A 367 -16.59 -12.31 0.22
C ALA A 367 -16.89 -11.19 1.22
N LEU A 368 -17.85 -10.34 0.86
CA LEU A 368 -18.44 -9.32 1.72
C LEU A 368 -19.95 -9.53 1.74
N ILE A 369 -20.53 -9.64 2.92
CA ILE A 369 -21.98 -9.75 3.13
C ILE A 369 -22.39 -8.58 4.02
N CYS A 370 -23.13 -7.64 3.44
CA CYS A 370 -23.67 -6.50 4.18
C CYS A 370 -24.88 -6.92 5.03
N PRO A 371 -25.08 -6.31 6.20
CA PRO A 371 -26.25 -6.55 7.02
C PRO A 371 -27.53 -6.08 6.31
N ASP A 372 -28.65 -6.80 6.52
CA ASP A 372 -29.97 -6.35 6.06
C ASP A 372 -30.30 -5.01 6.74
N GLN A 373 -30.56 -3.96 5.95
CA GLN A 373 -30.94 -2.62 6.44
C GLN A 373 -32.43 -2.47 6.78
#